data_AF-A0A963TJS1-F1
#
_entry.id   AF-A0A963TJS1-F1
#
_cell.length_a   1.000
_cell.length_b   1.000
_cell.length_c   1.000
_cell.angle_alpha   90.00
_cell.angle_beta   90.00
_cell.angle_gamma   90.00
#
_symmetry.space_group_name_H-M   'P 1'
#
loop_
_entity.id
_entity.type
_entity.pdbx_description
1 polymer ?
#
loop_
_entity_poly.entity_id
_entity_poly.type
_entity_poly.pdbx_seq_one_letter_code
_entity_poly.pdbx_strand_id
1 'polypeptide(L)'
;MTRTLRFPAAALALLCAAPPLARADAGDLRDLHLPLLPRTAAEAARIAAVTAPARDFSAPERFEAKPAGAATVRARPTADAFSDPSANIGLEGRMTFNLGNGLFTKAWVSAPSSTKASDGLGPLFNARACQLCHLKDGRGLPPATPDEDAIGLFLRLSVPGGPAPETALI
;
A
#
# COMPACT_ATOMS: atom_id res chain seq x y z
N MET A 1 41.36 0.11 50.31
CA MET A 1 41.67 1.36 49.57
C MET A 1 40.57 1.60 48.55
N THR A 2 39.54 2.34 48.97
CA THR A 2 38.35 2.71 48.20
C THR A 2 38.66 3.89 47.28
N ARG A 3 38.63 3.67 45.96
CA ARG A 3 38.79 4.74 44.97
C ARG A 3 37.43 5.03 44.35
N THR A 4 36.72 5.98 44.95
CA THR A 4 35.47 6.56 44.43
C THR A 4 35.77 7.36 43.17
N LEU A 5 35.32 6.89 42.01
CA LEU A 5 35.25 7.70 40.79
C LEU A 5 33.95 8.49 40.80
N ARG A 6 34.09 9.82 40.93
CA ARG A 6 33.01 10.80 40.74
C ARG A 6 32.84 11.01 39.24
N PHE A 7 31.69 10.64 38.68
CA PHE A 7 31.27 11.08 37.35
C PHE A 7 30.61 12.46 37.48
N PRO A 8 31.04 13.49 36.73
CA PRO A 8 30.36 14.77 36.74
C PRO A 8 29.03 14.64 36.00
N ALA A 9 27.97 15.04 36.69
CA ALA A 9 26.66 15.27 36.14
C ALA A 9 26.71 16.43 35.13
N ALA A 10 26.39 16.17 33.86
CA ALA A 10 25.79 17.12 32.93
C ALA A 10 25.63 16.47 31.55
N ALA A 11 24.76 15.45 31.44
CA ALA A 11 24.17 15.13 30.15
C ALA A 11 22.99 16.09 29.94
N LEU A 12 23.27 17.23 29.32
CA LEU A 12 22.28 18.21 28.89
C LEU A 12 21.36 17.51 27.88
N ALA A 13 20.18 17.09 28.34
CA ALA A 13 19.13 16.57 27.48
C ALA A 13 18.71 17.70 26.54
N LEU A 14 19.15 17.63 25.28
CA LEU A 14 18.65 18.47 24.20
C LEU A 14 17.21 18.02 23.92
N LEU A 15 16.26 18.59 24.66
CA LEU A 15 14.84 18.45 24.38
C LEU A 15 14.58 19.24 23.09
N CYS A 16 14.63 18.57 21.94
CA CYS A 16 14.12 19.12 20.70
C CYS A 16 12.63 19.41 20.90
N ALA A 17 12.30 20.66 21.23
CA ALA A 17 10.95 21.17 21.13
C ALA A 17 10.57 21.13 19.64
N ALA A 18 9.99 20.01 19.21
CA ALA A 18 9.34 19.96 17.92
C ALA A 18 8.23 21.02 17.96
N PRO A 19 8.21 22.00 17.04
CA PRO A 19 7.09 22.91 16.95
C PRO A 19 5.81 22.08 16.76
N PRO A 20 4.66 22.54 17.28
CA PRO A 20 3.40 21.90 16.93
C PRO A 20 3.35 21.87 15.40
N LEU A 21 3.15 20.68 14.82
CA LEU A 21 2.89 20.54 13.40
C LEU A 21 1.75 21.52 13.11
N ALA A 22 2.09 22.63 12.44
CA ALA A 22 1.09 23.53 11.93
C ALA A 22 0.14 22.65 11.14
N ARG A 23 -1.13 22.66 11.51
CA ARG A 23 -2.18 22.08 10.69
C ARG A 23 -2.00 22.77 9.35
N ALA A 24 -1.46 22.05 8.37
CA ALA A 24 -1.44 22.55 7.00
C ALA A 24 -2.88 22.96 6.75
N ASP A 25 -3.10 24.26 6.56
CA ASP A 25 -4.39 24.71 6.10
C ASP A 25 -4.62 23.91 4.83
N ALA A 26 -5.71 23.13 4.79
CA ALA A 26 -6.10 22.37 3.62
C ALA A 26 -6.62 23.34 2.53
N GLY A 27 -5.90 24.44 2.33
CA GLY A 27 -6.03 25.37 1.24
C GLY A 27 -5.73 24.60 -0.03
N ASP A 28 -6.83 24.26 -0.70
CA ASP A 28 -6.90 23.90 -2.11
C ASP A 28 -6.36 22.53 -2.53
N LEU A 29 -6.54 21.50 -1.69
CA LEU A 29 -6.63 20.12 -2.18
C LEU A 29 -8.05 19.81 -2.70
N ARG A 30 -8.68 20.76 -3.40
CA ARG A 30 -9.96 20.56 -4.06
C ARG A 30 -9.67 19.85 -5.36
N ASP A 31 -9.77 18.53 -5.36
CA ASP A 31 -9.81 17.78 -6.61
C ASP A 31 -11.04 18.25 -7.39
N LEU A 32 -10.81 19.08 -8.41
CA LEU A 32 -11.84 19.83 -9.14
C LEU A 32 -12.91 18.92 -9.77
N HIS A 33 -12.60 17.64 -9.90
CA HIS A 33 -13.38 16.64 -10.60
C HIS A 33 -14.29 15.82 -9.67
N LEU A 34 -14.13 15.96 -8.35
CA LEU A 34 -14.91 15.21 -7.36
C LEU A 34 -15.82 16.16 -6.56
N PRO A 35 -17.15 15.92 -6.51
CA PRO A 35 -18.03 16.68 -5.65
C PRO A 35 -17.69 16.39 -4.18
N LEU A 36 -17.06 17.35 -3.50
CA LEU A 36 -16.86 17.29 -2.05
C LEU A 36 -18.21 17.46 -1.36
N LEU A 37 -18.78 16.36 -0.86
CA LEU A 37 -19.95 16.41 0.02
C LEU A 37 -19.54 16.97 1.39
N PRO A 38 -20.14 18.08 1.87
CA PRO A 38 -19.81 18.63 3.17
C PRO A 38 -20.23 17.66 4.28
N ARG A 39 -19.33 17.42 5.23
CA ARG A 39 -19.62 16.59 6.41
C ARG A 39 -20.61 17.32 7.33
N THR A 40 -21.55 16.59 7.91
CA THR A 40 -22.41 17.11 8.97
C THR A 40 -21.60 17.44 10.23
N ALA A 41 -22.14 18.30 11.10
CA ALA A 41 -21.49 18.63 12.37
C ALA A 41 -21.26 17.38 13.26
N ALA A 42 -22.21 16.45 13.26
CA ALA A 42 -22.10 15.19 14.00
C ALA A 42 -20.96 14.31 13.47
N GLU A 43 -20.80 14.22 12.15
CA GLU A 43 -19.69 13.48 11.53
C GLU A 43 -18.35 14.14 11.81
N ALA A 44 -18.27 15.48 11.72
CA ALA A 44 -17.06 16.22 12.04
C ALA A 44 -16.63 16.00 13.49
N ALA A 45 -17.56 16.07 14.44
CA ALA A 45 -17.29 15.82 15.86
C ALA A 45 -16.81 14.38 16.11
N ARG A 46 -17.47 13.39 15.50
CA ARG A 46 -17.07 11.98 15.60
C ARG A 46 -15.68 11.72 15.04
N ILE A 47 -15.36 12.26 13.87
CA ILE A 47 -14.02 12.12 13.25
C ILE A 47 -12.98 12.77 14.14
N ALA A 48 -13.21 14.00 14.62
CA ALA A 48 -12.27 14.71 15.49
C ALA A 48 -11.96 13.92 16.77
N ALA A 49 -12.96 13.26 17.35
CA ALA A 49 -12.76 12.40 18.52
C ALA A 49 -11.93 11.15 18.21
N VAL A 50 -12.18 10.48 17.06
CA VAL A 50 -11.47 9.24 16.67
C VAL A 50 -10.05 9.51 16.19
N THR A 51 -9.79 10.65 15.57
CA THR A 51 -8.46 11.01 15.04
C THR A 51 -7.66 11.91 16.00
N ALA A 52 -8.10 12.07 17.25
CA ALA A 52 -7.36 12.83 18.24
C ALA A 52 -6.00 12.15 18.51
N PRO A 53 -4.89 12.90 18.59
CA PRO A 53 -3.59 12.32 18.95
C PRO A 53 -3.63 11.65 20.34
N ALA A 54 -2.98 10.50 20.47
CA ALA A 54 -2.79 9.83 21.76
C ALA A 54 -2.00 10.74 22.71
N ARG A 55 -2.42 10.78 23.98
CA ARG A 55 -1.78 11.59 25.03
C ARG A 55 -1.09 10.75 26.09
N ASP A 56 -1.40 9.46 26.14
CA ASP A 56 -0.80 8.47 27.02
C ASP A 56 -0.27 7.32 26.16
N PHE A 57 0.95 6.87 26.45
CA PHE A 57 1.63 5.78 25.76
C PHE A 57 2.03 4.67 26.75
N SER A 58 1.48 4.69 27.97
CA SER A 58 1.70 3.66 28.98
C SER A 58 1.10 2.30 28.57
N ALA A 59 0.10 2.31 27.69
CA ALA A 59 -0.53 1.14 27.10
C ALA A 59 -0.97 1.41 25.66
N PRO A 60 -1.11 0.37 24.82
CA PRO A 60 -1.65 0.52 23.48
C PRO A 60 -3.08 1.04 23.47
N GLU A 61 -3.40 1.89 22.51
CA GLU A 61 -4.75 2.40 22.28
C GLU A 61 -5.69 1.27 21.85
N ARG A 62 -6.99 1.48 22.08
CA ARG A 62 -8.00 0.51 21.68
C ARG A 62 -7.92 0.31 20.16
N PHE A 63 -7.71 -0.93 19.74
CA PHE A 63 -7.55 -1.33 18.33
C PHE A 63 -6.27 -0.86 17.65
N GLU A 64 -5.24 -0.41 18.37
CA GLU A 64 -3.94 -0.06 17.79
C GLU A 64 -3.33 -1.22 16.99
N ALA A 65 -3.50 -2.44 17.48
CA ALA A 65 -3.09 -3.65 16.76
C ALA A 65 -3.95 -3.97 15.52
N LYS A 66 -4.92 -3.14 15.15
CA LYS A 66 -5.82 -3.32 13.99
C LYS A 66 -5.73 -2.12 13.04
N PRO A 67 -4.58 -1.87 12.38
CA PRO A 67 -4.40 -0.72 11.48
C PRO A 67 -5.38 -0.71 10.29
N ALA A 68 -5.95 -1.86 9.91
CA ALA A 68 -7.00 -1.96 8.88
C ALA A 68 -8.37 -2.33 9.48
N GLY A 69 -8.59 -2.11 10.78
CA GLY A 69 -9.81 -2.48 11.47
C GLY A 69 -10.09 -3.99 11.39
N ALA A 70 -11.33 -4.36 11.03
CA ALA A 70 -11.74 -5.75 10.86
C ALA A 70 -11.04 -6.48 9.70
N ALA A 71 -10.46 -5.73 8.74
CA ALA A 71 -9.68 -6.28 7.64
C ALA A 71 -8.20 -6.51 7.99
N THR A 72 -7.79 -6.27 9.24
CA THR A 72 -6.39 -6.46 9.63
C THR A 72 -6.02 -7.94 9.59
N VAL A 73 -5.09 -8.28 8.70
CA VAL A 73 -4.47 -9.62 8.61
C VAL A 73 -3.14 -9.60 9.38
N ARG A 74 -2.88 -10.65 10.16
CA ARG A 74 -1.59 -10.83 10.86
C ARG A 74 -0.55 -11.35 9.88
N ALA A 75 0.73 -11.06 10.14
CA ALA A 75 1.81 -11.64 9.35
C ALA A 75 1.71 -13.18 9.38
N ARG A 76 1.77 -13.80 8.20
CA ARG A 76 1.70 -15.25 8.04
C ARG A 76 3.00 -15.74 7.41
N PRO A 77 3.59 -16.85 7.89
CA PRO A 77 4.81 -17.40 7.35
C PRO A 77 4.54 -18.31 6.13
N THR A 78 3.58 -17.95 5.29
CA THR A 78 3.13 -18.78 4.15
C THR A 78 3.21 -17.98 2.86
N ALA A 79 3.46 -18.65 1.73
CA ALA A 79 3.52 -18.02 0.42
C ALA A 79 2.19 -17.36 -0.02
N ASP A 80 1.06 -17.78 0.55
CA ASP A 80 -0.27 -17.31 0.18
C ASP A 80 -0.77 -16.15 1.07
N ALA A 81 0.13 -15.42 1.75
CA ALA A 81 -0.24 -14.35 2.69
C ALA A 81 -1.04 -13.21 2.05
N PHE A 82 -0.92 -13.02 0.73
CA PHE A 82 -1.66 -12.01 -0.04
C PHE A 82 -2.81 -12.59 -0.89
N SER A 83 -3.00 -13.91 -0.85
CA SER A 83 -3.95 -14.63 -1.72
C SER A 83 -5.30 -14.92 -1.04
N ASP A 84 -5.52 -14.39 0.17
CA ASP A 84 -6.74 -14.60 0.93
C ASP A 84 -7.69 -13.40 0.88
N PRO A 85 -9.01 -13.64 0.82
CA PRO A 85 -9.99 -12.58 0.96
C PRO A 85 -9.91 -11.95 2.36
N SER A 86 -10.20 -10.65 2.44
CA SER A 86 -10.34 -10.00 3.75
C SER A 86 -11.44 -10.65 4.58
N ALA A 87 -11.18 -10.91 5.86
CA ALA A 87 -12.09 -11.66 6.75
C ALA A 87 -13.46 -11.00 6.95
N ASN A 88 -13.58 -9.70 6.66
CA ASN A 88 -14.82 -8.94 6.78
C ASN A 88 -15.65 -8.87 5.48
N ILE A 89 -15.27 -9.58 4.41
CA ILE A 89 -16.11 -9.67 3.21
C ILE A 89 -17.18 -10.76 3.38
N GLY A 90 -18.42 -10.45 2.99
CA GLY A 90 -19.52 -11.42 2.99
C GLY A 90 -19.32 -12.55 1.98
N LEU A 91 -20.21 -13.55 1.99
CA LEU A 91 -20.14 -14.72 1.10
C LEU A 91 -20.05 -14.33 -0.38
N GLU A 92 -20.90 -13.40 -0.82
CA GLU A 92 -20.90 -12.89 -2.19
C GLU A 92 -19.56 -12.23 -2.55
N GLY A 93 -18.99 -11.43 -1.64
CA GLY A 93 -17.68 -10.82 -1.82
C GLY A 93 -16.55 -11.85 -1.99
N ARG A 94 -16.64 -13.01 -1.32
CA ARG A 94 -15.70 -14.12 -1.51
C ARG A 94 -15.77 -14.71 -2.91
N MET A 95 -16.95 -14.81 -3.49
CA MET A 95 -17.09 -15.25 -4.89
C MET A 95 -16.43 -14.27 -5.85
N THR A 96 -16.68 -12.97 -5.67
CA THR A 96 -16.05 -11.91 -6.48
C THR A 96 -14.53 -11.93 -6.34
N PHE A 97 -14.01 -12.08 -5.12
CA PHE A 97 -12.57 -12.22 -4.86
C PHE A 97 -11.98 -13.42 -5.61
N ASN A 98 -12.61 -14.59 -5.49
CA ASN A 98 -12.12 -15.82 -6.12
C ASN A 98 -12.17 -15.74 -7.65
N LEU A 99 -13.20 -15.10 -8.21
CA LEU A 99 -13.27 -14.83 -9.65
C LEU A 99 -12.11 -13.91 -10.09
N GLY A 100 -11.86 -12.82 -9.36
CA GLY A 100 -10.75 -11.92 -9.62
C GLY A 100 -9.39 -12.63 -9.56
N ASN A 101 -9.16 -13.44 -8.53
CA ASN A 101 -7.96 -14.28 -8.42
C ASN A 101 -7.84 -15.28 -9.59
N GLY A 102 -8.96 -15.86 -10.02
CA GLY A 102 -9.01 -16.69 -11.22
C GLY A 102 -8.55 -15.95 -12.48
N LEU A 103 -8.96 -14.70 -12.66
CA LEU A 103 -8.51 -13.86 -13.78
C LEU A 103 -7.04 -13.44 -13.65
N PHE A 104 -6.57 -13.17 -12.43
CA PHE A 104 -5.20 -12.76 -12.13
C PHE A 104 -4.17 -13.87 -12.41
N THR A 105 -4.54 -15.11 -12.12
CA THR A 105 -3.69 -16.29 -12.33
C THR A 105 -3.82 -16.90 -13.73
N LYS A 106 -4.88 -16.57 -14.46
CA LYS A 106 -5.15 -17.08 -15.81
C LYS A 106 -4.05 -16.68 -16.78
N ALA A 107 -3.55 -17.67 -17.53
CA ALA A 107 -2.72 -17.43 -18.70
C ALA A 107 -3.58 -16.98 -19.89
N TRP A 108 -3.29 -15.79 -20.40
CA TRP A 108 -3.86 -15.17 -21.58
C TRP A 108 -3.04 -15.53 -22.82
N VAL A 109 -3.68 -15.47 -23.98
CA VAL A 109 -3.04 -15.68 -25.28
C VAL A 109 -3.30 -14.48 -26.19
N SER A 110 -2.36 -14.20 -27.09
CA SER A 110 -2.53 -13.12 -28.07
C SER A 110 -3.72 -13.41 -28.97
N ALA A 111 -4.54 -12.39 -29.22
CA ALA A 111 -5.60 -12.47 -30.22
C ALA A 111 -5.01 -12.38 -31.64
N PRO A 112 -5.63 -13.04 -32.64
CA PRO A 112 -6.76 -13.95 -32.53
C PRO A 112 -6.35 -15.37 -32.09
N SER A 113 -7.15 -16.01 -31.22
CA SER A 113 -6.96 -17.42 -30.82
C SER A 113 -8.25 -18.24 -30.96
N SER A 114 -8.16 -19.57 -30.96
CA SER A 114 -9.32 -20.47 -30.81
C SER A 114 -9.90 -20.42 -29.39
N THR A 115 -9.10 -20.03 -28.39
CA THR A 115 -9.52 -19.89 -26.99
C THR A 115 -10.13 -18.51 -26.72
N LYS A 116 -11.35 -18.27 -27.20
CA LYS A 116 -12.06 -16.97 -27.16
C LYS A 116 -12.29 -16.36 -25.77
N ALA A 117 -12.24 -17.18 -24.72
CA ALA A 117 -12.37 -16.72 -23.34
C ALA A 117 -11.01 -16.34 -22.71
N SER A 118 -9.91 -16.47 -23.45
CA SER A 118 -8.54 -16.22 -23.00
C SER A 118 -7.74 -15.38 -23.99
N ASP A 119 -8.31 -14.95 -25.11
CA ASP A 119 -7.73 -13.91 -25.96
C ASP A 119 -8.24 -12.54 -25.50
N GLY A 120 -7.34 -11.59 -25.23
CA GLY A 120 -7.79 -10.31 -24.64
C GLY A 120 -6.73 -9.33 -24.17
N LEU A 121 -5.47 -9.75 -23.96
CA LEU A 121 -4.38 -8.83 -23.60
C LEU A 121 -3.75 -8.11 -24.81
N GLY A 122 -4.24 -8.36 -26.03
CA GLY A 122 -3.60 -7.88 -27.25
C GLY A 122 -2.28 -8.60 -27.56
N PRO A 123 -1.58 -8.20 -28.63
CA PRO A 123 -0.35 -8.88 -29.07
C PRO A 123 0.90 -8.53 -28.25
N LEU A 124 0.84 -7.48 -27.43
CA LEU A 124 1.99 -6.95 -26.68
C LEU A 124 1.73 -7.06 -25.18
N PHE A 125 2.41 -8.00 -24.54
CA PHE A 125 2.46 -8.13 -23.09
C PHE A 125 3.84 -8.62 -22.66
N ASN A 126 4.33 -8.17 -21.51
CA ASN A 126 5.61 -8.62 -20.95
C ASN A 126 5.49 -10.03 -20.34
N ALA A 127 4.30 -10.38 -19.84
CA ALA A 127 4.00 -11.69 -19.28
C ALA A 127 2.55 -12.07 -19.57
N ARG A 128 2.29 -13.36 -19.79
CA ARG A 128 0.96 -13.86 -20.19
C ARG A 128 -0.05 -13.97 -19.04
N ALA A 129 0.28 -13.58 -17.82
CA ALA A 129 -0.63 -13.54 -16.68
C ALA A 129 -0.15 -12.50 -15.67
N CYS A 130 -1.08 -11.87 -14.93
CA CYS A 130 -0.75 -10.87 -13.92
C CYS A 130 0.19 -11.47 -12.86
N GLN A 131 -0.08 -12.71 -12.43
CA GLN A 131 0.75 -13.42 -11.45
C GLN A 131 2.20 -13.65 -11.91
N LEU A 132 2.50 -13.64 -13.22
CA LEU A 132 3.88 -13.86 -13.68
C LEU A 132 4.81 -12.68 -13.39
N CYS A 133 4.26 -11.46 -13.26
CA CYS A 133 4.98 -10.34 -12.68
C CYS A 133 4.71 -10.23 -11.18
N HIS A 134 3.47 -10.49 -10.74
CA HIS A 134 3.01 -10.35 -9.35
C HIS A 134 2.85 -11.71 -8.67
N LEU A 135 3.97 -12.38 -8.41
CA LEU A 135 3.95 -13.73 -7.85
C LEU A 135 3.19 -13.76 -6.52
N LYS A 136 2.18 -14.64 -6.43
CA LYS A 136 1.33 -14.83 -5.23
C LYS A 136 0.74 -13.52 -4.71
N ASP A 137 0.20 -12.71 -5.63
CA ASP A 137 -0.42 -11.42 -5.34
C ASP A 137 0.53 -10.40 -4.68
N GLY A 138 1.84 -10.68 -4.78
CA GLY A 138 2.90 -9.88 -4.21
C GLY A 138 3.44 -8.80 -5.15
N ARG A 139 4.53 -8.17 -4.72
CA ARG A 139 5.28 -7.23 -5.55
C ARG A 139 6.11 -7.99 -6.59
N GLY A 140 6.33 -7.36 -7.74
CA GLY A 140 7.29 -7.85 -8.71
C GLY A 140 8.67 -7.98 -8.11
N LEU A 141 9.31 -9.12 -8.36
CA LEU A 141 10.64 -9.42 -7.87
C LEU A 141 11.66 -9.09 -8.97
N PRO A 142 12.76 -8.38 -8.65
CA PRO A 142 13.90 -8.34 -9.53
C PRO A 142 14.55 -9.73 -9.63
N PRO A 143 15.26 -10.04 -10.73
CA PRO A 143 15.99 -11.30 -10.85
C PRO A 143 17.06 -11.39 -9.75
N ALA A 144 17.16 -12.54 -9.10
CA ALA A 144 18.13 -12.78 -8.03
C ALA A 144 19.51 -13.17 -8.59
N THR A 145 19.54 -13.71 -9.80
CA THR A 145 20.75 -14.14 -10.51
C THR A 145 20.77 -13.60 -11.94
N PRO A 146 21.94 -13.53 -12.59
CA PRO A 146 22.05 -13.05 -13.97
C PRO A 146 21.31 -13.91 -15.01
N ASP A 147 21.04 -15.18 -14.68
CA ASP A 147 20.39 -16.14 -15.57
C ASP A 147 18.86 -16.16 -15.42
N GLU A 148 18.30 -15.42 -14.45
CA GLU A 148 16.86 -15.31 -14.23
C GLU A 148 16.21 -14.22 -15.11
N ASP A 149 15.00 -14.49 -15.61
CA ASP A 149 14.25 -13.52 -16.40
C ASP A 149 13.82 -12.31 -15.54
N ALA A 150 14.01 -11.10 -16.07
CA ALA A 150 13.62 -9.85 -15.40
C ALA A 150 12.14 -9.47 -15.61
N ILE A 151 11.21 -10.44 -15.62
CA ILE A 151 9.79 -10.24 -15.97
C ILE A 151 9.07 -9.28 -15.02
N GLY A 152 9.44 -9.29 -13.73
CA GLY A 152 8.85 -8.42 -12.71
C GLY A 152 9.41 -6.99 -12.69
N LEU A 153 10.43 -6.68 -13.50
CA LEU A 153 11.11 -5.39 -13.51
C LEU A 153 10.48 -4.44 -14.52
N PHE A 154 10.30 -3.18 -14.12
CA PHE A 154 9.94 -2.08 -15.00
C PHE A 154 11.03 -1.01 -14.95
N LEU A 155 11.62 -0.68 -16.10
CA LEU A 155 12.63 0.37 -16.23
C LEU A 155 12.05 1.56 -16.99
N ARG A 156 12.00 2.72 -16.33
CA ARG A 156 11.68 3.99 -16.98
C ARG A 156 12.98 4.75 -17.27
N LEU A 157 13.27 4.96 -18.54
CA LEU A 157 14.35 5.84 -18.98
C LEU A 157 13.79 7.22 -19.30
N SER A 158 14.42 8.28 -18.78
CA SER A 158 14.04 9.67 -19.06
C SER A 158 15.25 10.58 -19.11
N VAL A 159 15.18 11.63 -19.94
CA VAL A 159 16.18 12.69 -19.96
C VAL A 159 15.95 13.62 -18.74
N PRO A 160 16.98 13.90 -17.91
CA PRO A 160 16.84 14.82 -16.79
C PRO A 160 16.41 16.22 -17.25
N GLY A 161 15.39 16.80 -16.60
CA GLY A 161 14.97 18.19 -16.86
C GLY A 161 14.20 18.44 -18.18
N GLY A 162 13.85 17.39 -18.94
CA GLY A 162 12.89 17.53 -20.04
C GLY A 162 11.47 17.84 -19.53
N PRO A 163 10.59 18.43 -20.36
CA PRO A 163 9.16 18.46 -20.05
C PRO A 163 8.72 17.03 -19.72
N ALA A 164 7.95 16.87 -18.63
CA ALA A 164 7.42 15.56 -18.27
C ALA A 164 6.77 14.94 -19.52
N PRO A 165 7.12 13.69 -19.89
CA PRO A 165 6.48 13.07 -21.03
C PRO A 165 4.98 13.15 -20.79
N GLU A 166 4.26 13.65 -21.79
CA GLU A 166 2.81 13.74 -21.75
C GLU A 166 2.30 12.37 -21.33
N THR A 167 1.54 12.33 -20.23
CA THR A 167 0.95 11.09 -19.73
C THR A 167 -0.19 10.76 -20.69
N ALA A 168 0.15 10.35 -21.90
CA ALA A 168 -0.78 9.75 -22.83
C ALA A 168 -1.19 8.43 -22.18
N LEU A 169 -2.33 8.47 -21.49
CA LEU A 169 -3.07 7.30 -21.09
C LEU A 169 -3.30 6.47 -22.35
N ILE A 170 -2.60 5.34 -22.43
CA ILE A 170 -3.00 4.21 -23.27
C ILE A 170 -4.10 3.48 -22.52
#